data_AF-A0A170MV53-F1
#
_entry.id   AF-A0A170MV53-F1
#
_cell.length_a   1.000
_cell.length_b   1.000
_cell.length_c   1.000
_cell.angle_alpha   90.00
_cell.angle_beta   90.00
_cell.angle_gamma   90.00
#
_symmetry.space_group_name_H-M   'P 1'
#
loop_
_entity.id
_entity.type
_entity.pdbx_description
1 polymer ?
#
loop_
_entity_poly.entity_id
_entity_poly.type
_entity_poly.pdbx_seq_one_letter_code
_entity_poly.pdbx_strand_id
1 'polypeptide(L)'
;MREIKFRAWLKEKNKLVYPEWIAFFKDFAEFKVKEAYGYTVYRPNYKNIDIMQYTGLKDKNGKEIYEGDIVKVPHFLHDERIKINGVVKYVNNRAEFVIDLEDIEETFYCCNQSERIEVVGNIYENPELLEVEK
;
A
#
# COMPACT_ATOMS: atom_id res chain seq x y z
N MET A 1 10.87 -10.61 15.16
CA MET A 1 10.58 -9.16 15.21
C MET A 1 10.18 -8.75 13.80
N ARG A 2 9.09 -8.01 13.61
CA ARG A 2 8.66 -7.60 12.25
C ARG A 2 9.59 -6.51 11.71
N GLU A 3 9.86 -6.52 10.41
CA GLU A 3 10.60 -5.45 9.77
C GLU A 3 9.74 -4.18 9.71
N ILE A 4 10.36 -3.02 9.96
CA ILE A 4 9.70 -1.71 9.85
C ILE A 4 10.23 -1.05 8.58
N LYS A 5 9.40 -1.04 7.54
CA LYS A 5 9.67 -0.41 6.25
C LYS A 5 8.57 0.56 5.88
N PHE A 6 8.93 1.54 5.07
CA PHE A 6 8.02 2.53 4.54
C PHE A 6 8.30 2.75 3.06
N ARG A 7 7.26 3.13 2.34
CA ARG A 7 7.35 3.75 1.03
C ARG A 7 6.59 5.07 1.07
N ALA A 8 6.86 5.96 0.12
CA ALA A 8 6.20 7.25 0.06
C ALA A 8 5.78 7.62 -1.36
N TRP A 9 4.59 8.17 -1.50
CA TRP A 9 4.13 8.80 -2.73
C TRP A 9 4.41 10.30 -2.68
N LEU A 10 5.25 10.78 -3.60
CA LEU A 10 5.59 12.19 -3.75
C LEU A 10 4.61 12.85 -4.74
N LYS A 11 3.59 13.55 -4.24
CA LYS A 11 2.47 14.07 -5.04
C LYS A 11 2.92 14.99 -6.17
N GLU A 12 3.81 15.94 -5.87
CA GLU A 12 4.33 16.90 -6.86
C GLU A 12 5.13 16.24 -7.99
N LYS A 13 5.68 15.05 -7.75
CA LYS A 13 6.52 14.32 -8.70
C LYS A 13 5.79 13.14 -9.34
N ASN A 14 4.58 12.83 -8.89
CA ASN A 14 3.82 11.65 -9.26
C ASN A 14 4.68 10.37 -9.20
N LYS A 15 5.39 10.19 -8.07
CA LYS A 15 6.46 9.19 -7.94
C LYS A 15 6.41 8.45 -6.62
N LEU A 16 6.43 7.11 -6.69
CA LEU A 16 6.62 6.23 -5.55
C LEU A 16 8.12 6.07 -5.24
N VAL A 17 8.49 6.20 -3.96
CA VAL A 17 9.87 6.05 -3.50
C VAL A 17 9.98 5.11 -2.31
N TYR A 18 11.10 4.39 -2.24
CA TYR A 18 11.46 3.47 -1.15
C TYR A 18 12.67 4.05 -0.40
N PRO A 19 12.47 4.82 0.68
CA PRO A 19 13.54 5.45 1.42
C PRO A 19 14.39 4.45 2.19
N GLU A 20 15.71 4.68 2.25
CA GLU A 20 16.60 4.00 3.20
C GLU A 20 16.43 4.53 4.63
N TRP A 21 16.14 5.83 4.76
CA TRP A 21 15.76 6.45 6.02
C TRP A 21 14.82 7.63 5.81
N ILE A 22 14.09 7.94 6.88
CA ILE A 22 13.13 9.03 6.96
C ILE A 22 13.46 9.87 8.20
N ALA A 23 13.48 11.19 8.06
CA ALA A 23 13.53 12.12 9.18
C ALA A 23 12.30 13.04 9.16
N PHE A 24 11.67 13.24 10.32
CA PHE A 24 10.48 14.05 10.46
C PHE A 24 10.84 15.40 11.08
N PHE A 25 10.51 16.48 10.37
CA PHE A 25 10.67 17.85 10.84
C PHE A 25 9.30 18.47 11.09
N LYS A 26 9.26 19.71 11.56
CA LYS A 26 8.00 20.40 11.89
C LYS A 26 7.02 20.47 10.72
N ASP A 27 7.52 20.82 9.54
CA ASP A 27 6.68 21.15 8.38
C ASP A 27 6.87 20.22 7.16
N PHE A 28 7.88 19.34 7.21
CA PHE A 28 8.23 18.45 6.11
C PHE A 28 8.87 17.15 6.64
N ALA A 29 8.94 16.14 5.78
CA ALA A 29 9.75 14.95 6.02
C ALA A 29 10.90 14.90 5.00
N GLU A 30 12.03 14.34 5.41
CA GLU A 30 13.21 14.13 4.58
C GLU A 30 13.39 12.65 4.29
N PHE A 31 13.61 12.31 3.01
CA PHE A 31 13.75 10.94 2.52
C PHE A 31 15.05 10.81 1.77
N LYS A 32 15.92 9.89 2.19
CA LYS A 32 17.08 9.48 1.38
C LYS A 32 16.72 8.24 0.59
N VAL A 33 16.75 8.35 -0.74
CA VAL A 33 16.36 7.29 -1.67
C VAL A 33 17.56 6.90 -2.51
N LYS A 34 17.81 5.60 -2.65
CA LYS A 34 18.84 5.06 -3.55
C LYS A 34 18.28 5.03 -4.97
N GLU A 35 18.98 5.66 -5.90
CA GLU A 35 18.64 5.70 -7.33
C GLU A 35 19.81 5.19 -8.18
N ALA A 36 19.62 5.12 -9.50
CA ALA A 36 20.61 4.54 -10.42
C ALA A 36 22.00 5.19 -10.33
N TYR A 37 22.06 6.50 -10.06
CA TYR A 37 23.30 7.28 -10.05
C TYR A 37 23.70 7.78 -8.64
N GLY A 38 23.20 7.14 -7.58
CA GLY A 38 23.57 7.46 -6.21
C GLY A 38 22.36 7.69 -5.31
N TYR A 39 22.43 8.73 -4.49
CA TYR A 39 21.39 9.04 -3.51
C TYR A 39 20.73 10.38 -3.82
N THR A 40 19.41 10.37 -3.80
CA THR A 40 18.58 11.58 -3.90
C THR A 40 17.90 11.84 -2.57
N VAL A 41 17.90 13.09 -2.13
CA VAL A 41 17.20 13.53 -0.92
C VAL A 41 15.96 14.33 -1.31
N TYR A 42 14.80 13.89 -0.86
CA TYR A 42 13.53 14.60 -1.03
C TYR A 42 13.10 15.26 0.28
N ARG A 43 12.52 16.45 0.19
CA ARG A 43 11.98 17.21 1.34
C ARG A 43 10.56 17.72 1.10
N PRO A 44 9.58 16.83 0.82
CA PRO A 44 8.20 17.25 0.60
C PRO A 44 7.58 17.78 1.90
N ASN A 45 6.79 18.85 1.77
CA ASN A 45 5.86 19.25 2.82
C ASN A 45 4.87 18.10 3.10
N TYR A 46 4.38 17.96 4.33
CA TYR A 46 3.42 16.91 4.70
C TYR A 46 2.14 16.88 3.85
N LYS A 47 1.72 18.01 3.27
CA LYS A 47 0.58 18.05 2.36
C LYS A 47 0.84 17.34 1.02
N ASN A 48 2.11 17.29 0.61
CA ASN A 48 2.56 16.84 -0.71
C ASN A 48 3.19 15.43 -0.67
N ILE A 49 2.94 14.68 0.40
CA ILE A 49 3.42 13.32 0.58
C ILE A 49 2.38 12.45 1.27
N ASP A 50 2.28 11.20 0.83
CA ASP A 50 1.62 10.14 1.58
C ASP A 50 2.64 9.04 1.91
N ILE A 51 2.79 8.71 3.19
CA ILE A 51 3.70 7.67 3.68
C ILE A 51 2.89 6.41 3.97
N MET A 52 3.35 5.28 3.47
CA MET A 52 2.68 3.98 3.60
C MET A 52 3.59 2.99 4.30
N GLN A 53 3.09 2.31 5.32
CA GLN A 53 3.85 1.32 6.06
C GLN A 53 3.79 -0.07 5.42
N TYR A 54 4.89 -0.82 5.52
CA TYR A 54 4.90 -2.25 5.27
C TYR A 54 4.09 -3.01 6.32
N THR A 55 3.21 -3.89 5.88
CA THR A 55 2.35 -4.69 6.77
C THR A 55 3.12 -5.74 7.59
N GLY A 56 4.32 -6.14 7.13
CA GLY A 56 5.02 -7.30 7.67
C GLY A 56 4.71 -8.62 6.94
N LEU A 57 3.83 -8.59 5.94
CA LEU A 57 3.34 -9.76 5.22
C LEU A 57 3.78 -9.76 3.76
N LYS A 58 3.73 -10.93 3.12
CA LYS A 58 3.96 -11.08 1.68
C LYS A 58 2.75 -11.73 1.04
N ASP A 59 2.44 -11.32 -0.18
CA ASP A 59 1.38 -11.91 -0.98
C ASP A 59 1.76 -13.33 -1.46
N LYS A 60 0.85 -14.00 -2.20
CA LYS A 60 1.08 -15.36 -2.72
C LYS A 60 2.31 -15.49 -3.63
N ASN A 61 2.77 -14.38 -4.22
CA ASN A 61 3.93 -14.31 -5.12
C ASN A 61 5.21 -13.86 -4.38
N GLY A 62 5.15 -13.70 -3.04
CA GLY A 62 6.27 -13.26 -2.22
C GLY A 62 6.52 -11.75 -2.25
N LYS A 63 5.62 -10.96 -2.85
CA LYS A 63 5.72 -9.50 -2.89
C LYS A 63 5.28 -8.91 -1.55
N GLU A 64 6.05 -7.98 -1.03
CA GLU A 64 5.72 -7.28 0.21
C GLU A 64 4.43 -6.46 0.05
N ILE A 65 3.55 -6.54 1.05
CA ILE A 65 2.28 -5.82 1.07
C ILE A 65 2.41 -4.55 1.92
N TYR A 66 2.08 -3.40 1.36
CA TYR A 66 2.09 -2.08 1.99
C TYR A 66 0.68 -1.49 2.09
N GLU A 67 0.50 -0.50 2.96
CA GLU A 67 -0.68 0.36 2.91
C GLU A 67 -0.86 0.98 1.50
N GLY A 68 -2.12 1.10 1.08
CA GLY A 68 -2.49 1.60 -0.24
C GLY A 68 -2.27 0.61 -1.38
N ASP A 69 -1.75 -0.60 -1.13
CA ASP A 69 -1.74 -1.65 -2.16
C ASP A 69 -3.16 -2.07 -2.52
N ILE A 70 -3.37 -2.27 -3.82
CA ILE A 70 -4.57 -2.88 -4.38
C ILE A 70 -4.28 -4.37 -4.50
N VAL A 71 -5.10 -5.17 -3.83
CA VAL A 71 -4.97 -6.62 -3.76
C VAL A 71 -6.17 -7.30 -4.39
N LYS A 72 -5.89 -8.33 -5.17
CA LYS A 72 -6.92 -9.24 -5.67
C LYS A 72 -7.17 -10.31 -4.62
N VAL A 73 -8.41 -10.40 -4.12
CA VAL A 73 -8.80 -11.39 -3.12
C VAL A 73 -9.51 -12.57 -3.81
N PRO A 74 -9.12 -13.83 -3.55
CA PRO A 74 -9.86 -14.97 -4.06
C PRO A 74 -11.22 -15.10 -3.36
N HIS A 75 -12.27 -15.24 -4.16
CA HIS A 75 -13.65 -15.38 -3.68
C HIS A 75 -13.85 -16.65 -2.83
N PHE A 76 -14.60 -16.54 -1.73
CA PHE A 76 -15.13 -17.67 -0.96
C PHE A 76 -16.45 -18.22 -1.53
N LEU A 77 -17.11 -17.49 -2.44
CA LEU A 77 -18.41 -17.84 -3.03
C LEU A 77 -18.24 -18.17 -4.53
N HIS A 78 -18.94 -19.21 -4.98
CA HIS A 78 -18.72 -20.02 -6.19
C HIS A 78 -18.87 -19.31 -7.57
N ASP A 79 -18.56 -18.02 -7.70
CA ASP A 79 -18.53 -17.35 -9.00
C ASP A 79 -17.17 -16.71 -9.27
N GLU A 80 -16.35 -17.40 -10.05
CA GLU A 80 -14.99 -16.98 -10.46
C GLU A 80 -14.99 -15.73 -11.37
N ARG A 81 -16.16 -15.22 -11.76
CA ARG A 81 -16.30 -14.12 -12.73
C ARG A 81 -16.19 -12.74 -12.08
N ILE A 82 -16.34 -12.62 -10.77
CA ILE A 82 -16.26 -11.34 -10.06
C ILE A 82 -14.87 -11.23 -9.44
N LYS A 83 -14.03 -10.34 -9.96
CA LYS A 83 -12.74 -10.00 -9.35
C LYS A 83 -12.97 -8.76 -8.49
N ILE A 84 -12.98 -8.92 -7.17
CA ILE A 84 -13.04 -7.77 -6.27
C ILE A 84 -11.62 -7.39 -5.90
N ASN A 85 -11.24 -6.19 -6.31
CA ASN A 85 -10.01 -5.55 -5.87
C ASN A 85 -10.29 -4.85 -4.54
N GLY A 86 -9.45 -5.08 -3.55
CA GLY A 86 -9.51 -4.40 -2.26
C GLY A 86 -8.28 -3.56 -2.01
N VAL A 87 -8.41 -2.57 -1.12
CA VAL A 87 -7.31 -1.68 -0.74
C VAL A 87 -6.81 -2.03 0.65
N VAL A 88 -5.50 -2.19 0.81
CA VAL A 88 -4.88 -2.41 2.11
C VAL A 88 -4.85 -1.09 2.91
N LYS A 89 -5.46 -1.09 4.10
CA LYS A 89 -5.55 0.10 4.98
C LYS A 89 -5.18 -0.26 6.42
N TYR A 90 -4.62 0.69 7.16
CA TYR A 90 -4.46 0.56 8.61
C TYR A 90 -5.66 1.16 9.34
N VAL A 91 -6.24 0.39 10.25
CA VAL A 91 -7.44 0.77 11.00
C VAL A 91 -7.06 1.08 12.45
N ASN A 92 -6.99 2.38 12.78
CA ASN A 92 -6.47 2.85 14.07
C ASN A 92 -7.19 2.29 15.30
N ASN A 93 -8.53 2.18 15.27
CA ASN A 93 -9.30 1.69 16.42
C ASN A 93 -9.21 0.17 16.62
N ARG A 94 -8.71 -0.57 15.63
CA ARG A 94 -8.45 -2.01 15.70
C ARG A 94 -6.95 -2.33 15.79
N ALA A 95 -6.09 -1.32 15.57
CA ALA A 95 -4.63 -1.44 15.55
C ALA A 95 -4.12 -2.53 14.57
N GLU A 96 -4.73 -2.61 13.40
CA GLU A 96 -4.46 -3.69 12.44
C GLU A 96 -4.52 -3.22 10.97
N PHE A 97 -3.91 -4.01 10.09
CA PHE A 97 -4.06 -3.87 8.65
C PHE A 97 -5.24 -4.72 8.15
N VAL A 98 -6.12 -4.09 7.37
CA VAL A 98 -7.29 -4.73 6.75
C VAL A 98 -7.25 -4.55 5.24
N ILE A 99 -7.99 -5.41 4.54
CA ILE A 99 -8.36 -5.23 3.13
C ILE A 99 -9.78 -4.68 3.13
N ASP A 100 -9.91 -3.47 2.59
CA ASP A 100 -11.17 -2.78 2.40
C ASP A 100 -11.69 -3.07 0.98
N LEU A 101 -12.88 -3.68 0.90
CA LEU A 101 -13.57 -3.99 -0.35
C LEU A 101 -14.73 -2.99 -0.44
N GLU A 102 -14.55 -1.88 -1.16
CA GLU A 102 -15.48 -0.73 -1.13
C GLU A 102 -16.97 -1.09 -1.30
N ASP A 103 -17.26 -2.17 -2.04
CA ASP A 103 -18.62 -2.63 -2.36
C ASP A 103 -19.20 -3.69 -1.39
N ILE A 104 -18.46 -4.10 -0.36
CA ILE A 104 -18.91 -5.10 0.62
C ILE A 104 -18.66 -4.55 2.03
N GLU A 105 -19.65 -4.61 2.91
CA GLU A 105 -19.49 -4.28 4.34
C GLU A 105 -18.51 -5.22 5.09
N GLU A 106 -17.85 -6.16 4.39
CA GLU A 106 -16.87 -7.08 4.93
C GLU A 106 -15.45 -6.51 4.78
N THR A 107 -14.80 -6.28 5.92
CA THR A 107 -13.37 -5.99 6.00
C THR A 107 -12.62 -7.27 6.34
N PHE A 108 -11.60 -7.62 5.53
CA PHE A 108 -10.81 -8.83 5.74
C PHE A 108 -9.49 -8.50 6.46
N TYR A 109 -9.07 -9.36 7.38
CA TYR A 109 -7.76 -9.24 8.03
C TYR A 109 -6.64 -9.58 7.04
N CYS A 110 -5.65 -8.68 6.89
CA CYS A 110 -4.50 -8.95 6.00
C CYS A 110 -3.71 -10.20 6.40
N CYS A 111 -3.54 -10.45 7.71
CA CYS A 111 -2.75 -11.56 8.25
C CYS A 111 -3.33 -12.95 7.92
N ASN A 112 -4.65 -13.07 7.80
CA ASN A 112 -5.30 -14.36 7.53
C ASN A 112 -5.39 -14.68 6.03
N GLN A 113 -5.04 -13.74 5.14
CA GLN A 113 -5.27 -13.86 3.70
C GLN A 113 -4.02 -13.65 2.85
N SER A 114 -2.88 -13.26 3.42
CA SER A 114 -1.71 -12.85 2.63
C SER A 114 -1.24 -13.92 1.64
N GLU A 115 -1.28 -15.20 2.01
CA GLU A 115 -0.90 -16.34 1.14
C GLU A 115 -1.88 -16.60 -0.02
N ARG A 116 -3.04 -15.95 -0.01
CA ARG A 116 -4.12 -16.14 -0.98
C ARG A 116 -4.33 -14.94 -1.89
N ILE A 117 -3.93 -13.75 -1.44
CA ILE A 117 -4.09 -12.51 -2.20
C ILE A 117 -2.88 -12.24 -3.10
N GLU A 118 -3.05 -11.34 -4.05
CA GLU A 118 -2.02 -10.87 -4.97
C GLU A 118 -2.04 -9.36 -5.06
N VAL A 119 -0.89 -8.70 -4.86
CA VAL A 119 -0.77 -7.24 -5.04
C VAL A 119 -0.71 -6.93 -6.54
N VAL A 120 -1.79 -6.37 -7.07
CA VAL A 120 -1.95 -6.05 -8.50
C VAL A 120 -1.63 -4.60 -8.85
N GLY A 121 -1.56 -3.71 -7.86
CA GLY A 121 -1.24 -2.30 -8.05
C GLY A 121 -1.27 -1.54 -6.73
N ASN A 122 -1.34 -0.21 -6.79
CA ASN A 122 -1.61 0.64 -5.64
C ASN A 122 -2.49 1.82 -6.03
N ILE A 123 -3.12 2.46 -5.04
CA ILE A 123 -4.08 3.56 -5.25
C ILE A 123 -3.51 4.81 -5.96
N TYR A 124 -2.18 4.90 -6.08
CA TYR A 124 -1.52 6.06 -6.68
C TYR A 124 -1.14 5.81 -8.14
N GLU A 125 -0.50 4.67 -8.41
CA GLU A 125 -0.02 4.31 -9.74
C GLU A 125 -1.09 3.60 -10.59
N ASN A 126 -2.11 3.03 -9.94
CA ASN A 126 -3.14 2.23 -10.59
C ASN A 126 -4.58 2.53 -10.08
N PRO A 127 -5.01 3.80 -10.03
CA PRO A 127 -6.36 4.14 -9.58
C PRO A 127 -7.46 3.46 -10.43
N GLU A 128 -7.20 3.19 -11.71
CA GLU A 128 -8.12 2.52 -12.63
C GLU A 128 -8.51 1.10 -12.18
N LEU A 129 -7.71 0.45 -11.34
CA LEU A 129 -8.02 -0.89 -10.83
C LEU A 129 -9.16 -0.90 -9.80
N LEU A 130 -9.61 0.25 -9.33
CA LEU A 130 -10.77 0.40 -8.45
C LEU A 130 -12.03 0.81 -9.21
N GLU A 131 -11.93 1.19 -10.49
CA GLU A 131 -13.09 1.54 -11.28
C GLU A 131 -13.83 0.26 -11.69
N VAL A 132 -15.09 0.13 -11.27
CA VAL A 132 -15.97 -0.94 -11.74
C VAL A 132 -16.40 -0.59 -13.17
N GLU A 133 -16.05 -1.42 -14.15
CA GLU A 133 -16.66 -1.33 -15.49
C GLU A 133 -18.18 -1.44 -15.34
N LYS A 134 -18.90 -0.34 -15.61
CA LYS A 134 -20.36 -0.26 -15.55
C LYS A 134 -21.03 -0.99 -16.71
#